data_AF-A0A9D7SJ25-F1
#
_entry.id   AF-A0A9D7SJ25-F1
#
_cell.length_a   1.000
_cell.length_b   1.000
_cell.length_c   1.000
_cell.angle_alpha   90.00
_cell.angle_beta   90.00
_cell.angle_gamma   90.00
#
_symmetry.space_group_name_H-M   'P 1'
#
loop_
_entity.id
_entity.type
_entity.pdbx_description
1 polymer ?
#
loop_
_entity_poly.entity_id
_entity_poly.type
_entity_poly.pdbx_seq_one_letter_code
_entity_poly.pdbx_strand_id
1 'polypeptide(L)'
;MHIPDGFLSPQTYLPAYAMAAGAWAWAARGLRERLDETTVPRLAMLTALAYGLGLVMVPVPGGTSGHMLGVALLAMIFGMRLAFLSYSLALLLQALLLGAGGITALPINALAMGLVGAAAAVATKTLLLRVNETAAISIAAWISVVLPGLVVALVLGIQPLIAHQPDGTPLFFPFGLEITLPAVLIPHLAIGVGEAVLTVLIWRYAKSRKWCA
;
A
#
# COMPACT_ATOMS: atom_id res chain seq x y z
N MET A 1 1.58 4.90 -6.48
CA MET A 1 0.84 5.88 -5.66
C MET A 1 1.66 6.39 -4.48
N HIS A 2 2.99 6.35 -4.54
CA HIS A 2 3.82 6.95 -3.50
C HIS A 2 3.62 8.44 -3.47
N ILE A 3 3.24 8.97 -2.32
CA ILE A 3 3.23 10.41 -2.09
C ILE A 3 4.69 10.84 -1.88
N PRO A 4 5.22 11.79 -2.68
CA PRO A 4 6.56 12.33 -2.50
C PRO A 4 6.61 13.37 -1.38
N ASP A 5 7.82 13.73 -0.95
CA ASP A 5 8.02 14.83 -0.01
C ASP A 5 7.58 16.18 -0.62
N GLY A 6 7.06 17.06 0.23
CA GLY A 6 6.53 18.37 -0.17
C GLY A 6 5.09 18.37 -0.66
N PHE A 7 4.43 17.21 -0.78
CA PHE A 7 3.02 17.13 -1.19
C PHE A 7 2.05 17.18 -0.01
N LEU A 8 2.53 16.92 1.21
CA LEU A 8 1.71 16.89 2.42
C LEU A 8 2.12 17.96 3.39
N SER A 9 1.14 18.63 3.98
CA SER A 9 1.37 19.59 5.04
C SER A 9 1.82 18.93 6.35
N PRO A 10 2.59 19.62 7.21
CA PRO A 10 2.92 19.15 8.55
C PRO A 10 1.69 18.80 9.39
N GLN A 11 0.57 19.51 9.21
CA GLN A 11 -0.67 19.18 9.90
C GLN A 11 -1.26 17.83 9.46
N THR A 12 -0.88 17.34 8.27
CA THR A 12 -1.28 16.03 7.75
C THR A 12 -0.33 14.93 8.23
N TYR A 13 0.98 15.11 8.02
CA TYR A 13 1.93 14.02 8.26
C TYR A 13 2.35 13.83 9.72
N LEU A 14 2.32 14.86 10.56
CA LEU A 14 2.69 14.71 11.98
C LEU A 14 1.69 13.84 12.75
N PRO A 15 0.36 14.04 12.63
CA PRO A 15 -0.61 13.11 13.23
C PRO A 15 -0.52 11.72 12.61
N ALA A 16 -0.28 11.62 11.31
CA ALA A 16 -0.13 10.34 10.63
C ALA A 16 1.10 9.58 11.17
N TYR A 17 2.19 10.25 11.52
CA TYR A 17 3.33 9.63 12.19
C TYR A 17 2.96 9.05 13.55
N ALA A 18 2.17 9.76 14.35
CA ALA A 18 1.70 9.24 15.63
C ALA A 18 0.85 7.96 15.43
N MET A 19 -0.06 7.97 14.45
CA MET A 19 -0.87 6.79 14.11
C MET A 19 -0.01 5.64 13.58
N ALA A 20 0.94 5.93 12.68
CA ALA A 20 1.84 4.94 12.09
C ALA A 20 2.76 4.32 13.14
N ALA A 21 3.28 5.11 14.08
CA ALA A 21 4.07 4.62 15.22
C ALA A 21 3.27 3.64 16.08
N GLY A 22 2.00 3.98 16.40
CA GLY A 22 1.09 3.07 17.10
C GLY A 22 0.83 1.77 16.31
N ALA A 23 0.60 1.90 15.01
CA ALA A 23 0.38 0.75 14.12
C ALA A 23 1.63 -0.14 14.00
N TRP A 24 2.82 0.45 13.85
CA TRP A 24 4.09 -0.30 13.79
C TRP A 24 4.38 -1.00 15.11
N ALA A 25 4.19 -0.32 16.24
CA ALA A 25 4.31 -0.93 17.56
C ALA A 25 3.32 -2.08 17.72
N TRP A 26 2.05 -1.89 17.31
CA TRP A 26 1.06 -2.97 17.30
C TRP A 26 1.49 -4.13 16.41
N ALA A 27 1.99 -3.89 15.19
CA ALA A 27 2.37 -4.95 14.28
C ALA A 27 3.63 -5.71 14.74
N ALA A 28 4.55 -5.03 15.43
CA ALA A 28 5.79 -5.61 15.97
C ALA A 28 5.57 -6.49 17.22
N ARG A 29 4.42 -6.38 17.90
CA ARG A 29 4.12 -7.23 19.08
C ARG A 29 4.05 -8.71 18.70
N GLY A 30 4.86 -9.54 19.35
CA GLY A 30 4.93 -10.98 19.06
C GLY A 30 5.58 -11.28 17.71
N LEU A 31 6.38 -10.37 17.17
CA LEU A 31 7.07 -10.57 15.89
C LEU A 31 8.01 -11.78 15.95
N ARG A 32 8.74 -11.95 17.05
CA ARG A 32 9.70 -13.05 17.24
C ARG A 32 9.03 -14.44 17.16
N GLU A 33 7.79 -14.56 17.62
CA GLU A 33 7.01 -15.80 17.57
C GLU A 33 6.51 -16.13 16.16
N ARG A 34 6.47 -15.14 15.26
CA ARG A 34 6.00 -15.26 13.88
C ARG A 34 7.14 -15.44 12.87
N LEU A 35 8.39 -15.27 13.30
CA LEU A 35 9.57 -15.36 12.46
C LEU A 35 10.32 -16.65 12.83
N ASP A 36 10.14 -17.68 12.01
CA ASP A 36 10.93 -18.90 12.05
C ASP A 36 11.93 -18.97 10.87
N GLU A 37 12.81 -19.97 10.89
CA GLU A 37 13.84 -20.19 9.88
C GLU A 37 13.29 -20.37 8.45
N THR A 38 12.02 -20.76 8.31
CA THR A 38 11.37 -20.96 7.00
C THR A 38 10.59 -19.74 6.53
N THR A 39 10.06 -18.96 7.47
CA THR A 39 9.21 -17.80 7.23
C THR A 39 10.05 -16.60 6.83
N VAL A 40 11.21 -16.40 7.49
CA VAL A 40 12.09 -15.25 7.20
C VAL A 40 12.54 -15.22 5.73
N PRO A 41 13.07 -16.30 5.13
CA PRO A 41 13.47 -16.28 3.72
C PRO A 41 12.31 -16.04 2.75
N ARG A 42 11.15 -16.65 3.01
CA ARG A 42 9.95 -16.49 2.16
C ARG A 42 9.41 -15.07 2.23
N LEU A 43 9.35 -14.50 3.44
CA LEU A 43 8.91 -13.12 3.66
C LEU A 43 9.86 -12.15 2.97
N ALA A 44 11.17 -12.33 3.13
CA ALA A 44 12.18 -11.49 2.48
C ALA A 44 12.07 -11.55 0.95
N MET A 45 11.95 -12.75 0.37
CA MET A 45 11.80 -12.93 -1.08
C MET A 45 10.53 -12.26 -1.63
N LEU A 46 9.37 -12.47 -1.00
CA LEU A 46 8.11 -11.85 -1.46
C LEU A 46 8.07 -10.34 -1.19
N THR A 47 8.74 -9.86 -0.14
CA THR A 47 8.91 -8.42 0.12
C THR A 47 9.82 -7.78 -0.93
N ALA A 48 10.91 -8.45 -1.31
CA ALA A 48 11.78 -8.01 -2.38
C ALA A 48 11.06 -7.99 -3.74
N LEU A 49 10.20 -8.97 -4.01
CA LEU A 49 9.32 -8.95 -5.18
C LEU A 49 8.38 -7.74 -5.14
N ALA A 50 7.69 -7.50 -4.02
CA ALA A 50 6.81 -6.35 -3.86
C ALA A 50 7.56 -5.01 -4.03
N TYR A 51 8.77 -4.91 -3.47
CA TYR A 51 9.67 -3.77 -3.66
C TYR A 51 10.01 -3.56 -5.15
N GLY A 52 10.41 -4.63 -5.85
CA GLY A 52 10.75 -4.60 -7.27
C GLY A 52 9.58 -4.21 -8.17
N LEU A 53 8.38 -4.73 -7.88
CA LEU A 53 7.14 -4.35 -8.56
C LEU A 53 6.84 -2.85 -8.39
N GLY A 54 7.12 -2.31 -7.20
CA GLY A 54 6.97 -0.88 -6.91
C GLY A 54 7.95 0.03 -7.66
N LEU A 55 9.02 -0.51 -8.26
CA LEU A 55 9.99 0.26 -9.05
C LEU A 55 9.47 0.59 -10.47
N VAL A 56 8.52 -0.21 -10.98
CA VAL A 56 7.92 0.02 -12.30
C VAL A 56 6.81 1.05 -12.16
N MET A 57 7.20 2.32 -12.17
CA MET A 57 6.28 3.44 -12.00
C MET A 57 5.70 3.92 -13.32
N VAL A 58 4.37 3.98 -13.39
CA VAL A 58 3.63 4.65 -14.46
C VAL A 58 3.23 6.04 -13.97
N PRO A 59 3.69 7.14 -14.59
CA PRO A 59 3.28 8.49 -14.21
C PRO A 59 1.77 8.67 -14.37
N VAL A 60 1.13 9.31 -13.40
CA VAL A 60 -0.32 9.56 -13.40
C VAL A 60 -0.56 11.06 -13.37
N PRO A 61 -0.90 11.70 -14.52
CA PRO A 61 -1.22 13.12 -14.57
C PRO A 61 -2.35 13.48 -13.59
N GLY A 62 -2.17 14.56 -12.83
CA GLY A 62 -3.14 14.99 -11.80
C GLY A 62 -3.11 14.19 -10.49
N GLY A 63 -2.18 13.25 -10.35
CA GLY A 63 -1.98 12.45 -9.15
C GLY A 63 -0.49 12.29 -8.79
N THR A 64 -0.07 11.07 -8.49
CA THR A 64 1.34 10.73 -8.20
C THR A 64 1.88 9.78 -9.27
N SER A 65 1.85 8.48 -8.99
CA SER A 65 2.24 7.40 -9.87
C SER A 65 1.31 6.21 -9.67
N GLY A 66 1.29 5.28 -10.61
CA GLY A 66 0.66 3.98 -10.49
C GLY A 66 1.73 2.88 -10.53
N HIS A 67 1.60 1.86 -9.69
CA HIS A 67 2.41 0.65 -9.73
C HIS A 67 1.70 -0.46 -8.96
N MET A 68 2.16 -1.69 -9.19
CA MET A 68 1.74 -2.85 -8.43
C MET A 68 2.26 -2.77 -6.99
N LEU A 69 1.52 -3.32 -6.03
CA LEU A 69 1.85 -3.22 -4.60
C LEU A 69 2.46 -4.51 -4.07
N GLY A 70 1.94 -5.68 -4.39
CA GLY A 70 2.33 -6.96 -3.78
C GLY A 70 1.88 -7.14 -2.32
N VAL A 71 1.18 -6.16 -1.73
CA VAL A 71 0.77 -6.20 -0.31
C VAL A 71 -0.28 -7.27 -0.04
N ALA A 72 -1.20 -7.53 -0.97
CA ALA A 72 -2.19 -8.60 -0.83
C ALA A 72 -1.52 -9.96 -0.70
N LEU A 73 -0.52 -10.24 -1.53
CA LEU A 73 0.22 -11.50 -1.48
C LEU A 73 0.88 -11.70 -0.12
N LEU A 74 1.58 -10.66 0.38
CA LEU A 74 2.20 -10.69 1.71
C LEU A 74 1.15 -10.94 2.80
N ALA A 75 0.03 -10.23 2.74
CA ALA A 75 -1.01 -10.30 3.76
C ALA A 75 -1.74 -11.65 3.79
N MET A 76 -1.96 -12.25 2.62
CA MET A 76 -2.66 -13.54 2.52
C MET A 76 -1.81 -14.74 2.90
N ILE A 77 -0.47 -14.63 2.81
CA ILE A 77 0.48 -15.69 3.15
C ILE A 77 0.98 -15.55 4.59
N PHE A 78 1.42 -14.35 4.99
CA PHE A 78 2.07 -14.12 6.29
C PHE A 78 1.18 -13.40 7.32
N GLY A 79 -0.02 -13.00 6.90
CA GLY A 79 -0.94 -12.23 7.71
C GLY A 79 -0.66 -10.72 7.69
N MET A 80 -1.67 -9.96 8.13
CA MET A 80 -1.70 -8.49 8.05
C MET A 80 -0.51 -7.80 8.73
N ARG A 81 -0.06 -8.30 9.88
CA ARG A 81 1.01 -7.65 10.68
C ARG A 81 2.37 -7.74 10.00
N LEU A 82 2.75 -8.94 9.54
CA LEU A 82 4.02 -9.14 8.84
C LEU A 82 4.02 -8.40 7.51
N ALA A 83 2.91 -8.45 6.77
CA ALA A 83 2.75 -7.70 5.54
C ALA A 83 2.94 -6.19 5.76
N PHE A 84 2.27 -5.62 6.77
CA PHE A 84 2.39 -4.19 7.06
C PHE A 84 3.83 -3.78 7.44
N LEU A 85 4.51 -4.54 8.30
CA LEU A 85 5.90 -4.23 8.69
C LEU A 85 6.86 -4.34 7.51
N SER A 86 6.80 -5.45 6.77
CA SER A 86 7.68 -5.69 5.63
C SER A 86 7.44 -4.67 4.51
N TYR A 87 6.17 -4.32 4.26
CA TYR A 87 5.85 -3.30 3.28
C TYR A 87 6.29 -1.91 3.74
N SER A 88 6.12 -1.56 5.03
CA SER A 88 6.63 -0.30 5.58
C SER A 88 8.15 -0.18 5.44
N LEU A 89 8.87 -1.28 5.65
CA LEU A 89 10.32 -1.32 5.43
C LEU A 89 10.68 -1.14 3.95
N ALA A 90 9.94 -1.77 3.04
CA ALA A 90 10.13 -1.57 1.60
C ALA A 90 9.92 -0.10 1.21
N LEU A 91 8.86 0.54 1.71
CA LEU A 91 8.58 1.96 1.49
C LEU A 91 9.68 2.87 2.04
N LEU A 92 10.20 2.56 3.24
CA LEU A 92 11.32 3.29 3.83
C LEU A 92 12.57 3.20 2.96
N LEU A 93 12.91 2.00 2.46
CA LEU A 93 14.04 1.80 1.56
C LEU A 93 13.85 2.54 0.22
N GLN A 94 12.64 2.56 -0.33
CA GLN A 94 12.32 3.30 -1.55
C GLN A 94 12.53 4.81 -1.35
N ALA A 95 12.07 5.36 -0.22
CA ALA A 95 12.24 6.76 0.12
C ALA A 95 13.73 7.12 0.32
N LEU A 96 14.50 6.29 1.03
CA LEU A 96 15.90 6.57 1.35
C LEU A 96 16.87 6.33 0.19
N LEU A 97 16.69 5.26 -0.59
CA LEU A 97 17.67 4.83 -1.59
C LEU A 97 17.36 5.33 -2.99
N LEU A 98 16.07 5.51 -3.31
CA LEU A 98 15.62 5.81 -4.67
C LEU A 98 14.94 7.17 -4.78
N GLY A 99 14.71 7.86 -3.66
CA GLY A 99 13.87 9.07 -3.63
C GLY A 99 12.44 8.81 -4.10
N ALA A 100 12.00 7.55 -4.10
CA ALA A 100 10.69 7.13 -4.55
C ALA A 100 9.73 7.17 -3.35
N GLY A 101 8.87 8.20 -3.33
CA GLY A 101 8.08 8.56 -2.15
C GLY A 101 8.79 9.62 -1.30
N GLY A 102 8.30 9.83 -0.09
CA GLY A 102 8.82 10.86 0.82
C GLY A 102 8.96 10.36 2.24
N ILE A 103 9.94 10.89 2.98
CA ILE A 103 10.09 10.61 4.41
C ILE A 103 8.93 11.23 5.18
N THR A 104 8.58 12.48 4.89
CA THR A 104 7.40 13.13 5.48
C THR A 104 6.11 12.40 5.09
N ALA A 105 6.06 11.81 3.90
CA ALA A 105 4.90 11.06 3.43
C ALA A 105 4.87 9.57 3.85
N LEU A 106 5.97 9.04 4.40
CA LEU A 106 6.12 7.65 4.81
C LEU A 106 4.97 7.12 5.67
N PRO A 107 4.50 7.82 6.74
CA PRO A 107 3.40 7.31 7.55
C PRO A 107 2.10 7.13 6.76
N ILE A 108 1.75 8.08 5.87
CA ILE A 108 0.55 7.96 5.03
C ILE A 108 0.72 6.80 4.04
N ASN A 109 1.88 6.74 3.37
CA ASN A 109 2.17 5.67 2.41
C ASN A 109 2.09 4.28 3.09
N ALA A 110 2.67 4.13 4.28
CA ALA A 110 2.64 2.91 5.06
C ALA A 110 1.23 2.54 5.53
N LEU A 111 0.49 3.49 6.09
CA LEU A 111 -0.88 3.25 6.57
C LEU A 111 -1.83 2.92 5.42
N ALA A 112 -1.77 3.64 4.31
CA ALA A 112 -2.63 3.39 3.16
C ALA A 112 -2.23 2.08 2.46
N MET A 113 -1.02 1.99 1.93
CA MET A 113 -0.64 0.85 1.10
C MET A 113 -0.35 -0.40 1.92
N GLY A 114 0.37 -0.25 3.04
CA GLY A 114 0.75 -1.37 3.88
C GLY A 114 -0.40 -1.86 4.75
N LEU A 115 -1.01 -1.00 5.58
CA LEU A 115 -2.01 -1.43 6.56
C LEU A 115 -3.40 -1.60 5.94
N VAL A 116 -3.94 -0.56 5.31
CA VAL A 116 -5.28 -0.61 4.69
C VAL A 116 -5.30 -1.62 3.55
N GLY A 117 -4.26 -1.64 2.69
CA GLY A 117 -4.12 -2.64 1.63
C GLY A 117 -4.11 -4.08 2.17
N ALA A 118 -3.29 -4.37 3.19
CA ALA A 118 -3.25 -5.70 3.81
C ALA A 118 -4.57 -6.09 4.49
N ALA A 119 -5.19 -5.16 5.22
CA ALA A 119 -6.47 -5.39 5.89
C ALA A 119 -7.58 -5.71 4.88
N ALA A 120 -7.66 -4.93 3.80
CA ALA A 120 -8.65 -5.12 2.76
C ALA A 120 -8.49 -6.45 2.03
N ALA A 121 -7.23 -6.86 1.75
CA ALA A 121 -6.94 -8.16 1.16
C ALA A 121 -7.41 -9.31 2.07
N VAL A 122 -7.06 -9.28 3.36
CA VAL A 122 -7.40 -10.34 4.32
C VAL A 122 -8.92 -10.42 4.53
N ALA A 123 -9.59 -9.27 4.71
CA ALA A 123 -11.03 -9.21 4.90
C ALA A 123 -11.78 -9.75 3.68
N THR A 124 -11.41 -9.29 2.48
CA THR A 124 -12.03 -9.71 1.23
C THR A 124 -11.81 -11.20 0.96
N LYS A 125 -10.57 -11.68 1.14
CA LYS A 125 -10.27 -13.12 1.03
C LYS A 125 -11.17 -13.90 1.97
N THR A 126 -11.21 -13.55 3.26
CA THR A 126 -11.97 -14.29 4.27
C THR A 126 -13.47 -14.35 3.93
N LEU A 127 -14.05 -13.25 3.44
CA LEU A 127 -15.46 -13.17 3.07
C LEU A 127 -15.80 -14.05 1.87
N LEU A 128 -14.92 -14.08 0.86
CA LEU A 128 -15.21 -14.72 -0.43
C LEU A 128 -14.62 -16.13 -0.57
N LEU A 129 -13.71 -16.54 0.32
CA LEU A 129 -12.97 -17.82 0.19
C LEU A 129 -13.90 -19.03 0.12
N ARG A 130 -15.04 -18.98 0.83
CA ARG A 130 -16.04 -20.05 0.85
C ARG A 130 -16.87 -20.15 -0.43
N VAL A 131 -16.88 -19.10 -1.25
CA VAL A 131 -17.65 -19.04 -2.50
C VAL A 131 -16.78 -19.54 -3.65
N ASN A 132 -15.62 -18.90 -3.87
CA ASN A 132 -14.69 -19.29 -4.92
C ASN A 132 -13.29 -18.77 -4.56
N GLU A 133 -12.32 -19.67 -4.41
CA GLU A 133 -10.96 -19.30 -4.04
C GLU A 133 -10.31 -18.35 -5.06
N THR A 134 -10.41 -18.63 -6.36
CA THR A 134 -9.76 -17.78 -7.38
C THR A 134 -10.39 -16.39 -7.41
N ALA A 135 -11.72 -16.28 -7.31
CA ALA A 135 -12.40 -14.99 -7.23
C ALA A 135 -12.04 -14.25 -5.94
N ALA A 136 -11.99 -14.95 -4.80
CA ALA A 136 -11.62 -14.36 -3.52
C ALA A 136 -10.22 -13.74 -3.56
N ILE A 137 -9.24 -14.47 -4.08
CA ILE A 137 -7.86 -14.00 -4.22
C ILE A 137 -7.77 -12.84 -5.22
N SER A 138 -8.46 -12.94 -6.37
CA SER A 138 -8.45 -11.90 -7.41
C SER A 138 -9.05 -10.59 -6.91
N ILE A 139 -10.24 -10.65 -6.28
CA ILE A 139 -10.95 -9.47 -5.78
C ILE A 139 -10.19 -8.90 -4.57
N ALA A 140 -9.64 -9.73 -3.68
CA ALA A 140 -8.81 -9.27 -2.56
C ALA A 140 -7.58 -8.50 -3.05
N ALA A 141 -6.89 -9.01 -4.06
CA ALA A 141 -5.74 -8.34 -4.67
C ALA A 141 -6.13 -7.01 -5.32
N TRP A 142 -7.21 -6.99 -6.09
CA TRP A 142 -7.70 -5.77 -6.74
C TRP A 142 -8.09 -4.68 -5.71
N ILE A 143 -8.88 -5.05 -4.69
CA ILE A 143 -9.28 -4.11 -3.62
C ILE A 143 -8.06 -3.61 -2.83
N SER A 144 -7.02 -4.45 -2.64
CA SER A 144 -5.79 -4.06 -1.95
C SER A 144 -4.99 -2.95 -2.64
N VAL A 145 -5.29 -2.66 -3.91
CA VAL A 145 -4.67 -1.56 -4.67
C VAL A 145 -5.62 -0.37 -4.76
N VAL A 146 -6.90 -0.62 -5.06
CA VAL A 146 -7.90 0.43 -5.26
C VAL A 146 -8.21 1.17 -3.97
N LEU A 147 -8.35 0.47 -2.84
CA LEU A 147 -8.69 1.10 -1.57
C LEU A 147 -7.55 1.99 -1.04
N PRO A 148 -6.27 1.57 -1.05
CA PRO A 148 -5.17 2.50 -0.76
C PRO A 148 -5.10 3.68 -1.74
N GLY A 149 -5.38 3.44 -3.02
CA GLY A 149 -5.48 4.50 -4.03
C GLY A 149 -6.53 5.56 -3.64
N LEU A 150 -7.70 5.12 -3.18
CA LEU A 150 -8.74 6.01 -2.66
C LEU A 150 -8.25 6.82 -1.46
N VAL A 151 -7.61 6.16 -0.48
CA VAL A 151 -7.08 6.84 0.72
C VAL A 151 -6.05 7.90 0.34
N VAL A 152 -5.10 7.57 -0.53
CA VAL A 152 -4.09 8.53 -1.02
C VAL A 152 -4.74 9.68 -1.78
N ALA A 153 -5.72 9.40 -2.65
CA ALA A 153 -6.42 10.43 -3.41
C ALA A 153 -7.18 11.41 -2.51
N LEU A 154 -7.81 10.91 -1.44
CA LEU A 154 -8.49 11.75 -0.45
C LEU A 154 -7.50 12.60 0.34
N VAL A 155 -6.41 12.02 0.83
CA VAL A 155 -5.38 12.74 1.60
C VAL A 155 -4.74 13.85 0.77
N LEU A 156 -4.43 13.58 -0.50
CA LEU A 156 -3.88 14.55 -1.43
C LEU A 156 -4.91 15.63 -1.81
N GLY A 157 -6.11 15.24 -2.22
CA GLY A 157 -7.12 16.17 -2.73
C GLY A 157 -7.67 17.13 -1.67
N ILE A 158 -7.46 16.86 -0.38
CA ILE A 158 -7.81 17.75 0.73
C ILE A 158 -6.71 18.81 0.98
N GLN A 159 -5.47 18.62 0.51
CA GLN A 159 -4.36 19.55 0.81
C GLN A 159 -4.64 21.01 0.44
N PRO A 160 -5.22 21.34 -0.73
CA PRO A 160 -5.58 22.73 -1.05
C PRO A 160 -6.56 23.34 -0.04
N LEU A 161 -7.44 22.53 0.56
CA LEU A 161 -8.44 23.00 1.51
C LEU A 161 -7.87 23.27 2.90
N ILE A 162 -6.85 22.52 3.31
CA ILE A 162 -6.29 22.60 4.68
C ILE A 162 -4.96 23.35 4.77
N ALA A 163 -4.28 23.56 3.64
CA ALA A 163 -2.98 24.22 3.58
C ALA A 163 -2.89 25.13 2.34
N HIS A 164 -3.51 26.30 2.47
CA HIS A 164 -3.48 27.39 1.48
C HIS A 164 -3.09 28.71 2.13
N GLN A 165 -2.60 29.64 1.31
CA GLN A 165 -2.41 31.05 1.69
C GLN A 165 -3.76 31.77 1.79
N PRO A 166 -3.83 32.96 2.44
CA PRO A 166 -5.09 33.71 2.56
C PRO A 166 -5.76 34.08 1.23
N ASP A 167 -5.00 34.09 0.13
CA ASP A 167 -5.49 34.33 -1.22
C ASP A 167 -6.03 33.08 -1.93
N GLY A 168 -5.98 31.91 -1.27
CA GLY A 168 -6.42 30.62 -1.79
C GLY A 168 -5.32 29.81 -2.50
N THR A 169 -4.08 30.31 -2.59
CA THR A 169 -2.98 29.59 -3.25
C THR A 169 -2.57 28.35 -2.43
N PRO A 170 -2.59 27.13 -3.01
CA PRO A 170 -2.18 25.92 -2.31
C PRO A 170 -0.69 25.93 -1.93
N LEU A 171 -0.35 25.48 -0.72
CA LEU A 171 1.04 25.45 -0.22
C LEU A 171 1.77 24.13 -0.50
N PHE A 172 1.02 23.03 -0.70
CA PHE A 172 1.56 21.69 -0.89
C PHE A 172 0.99 21.08 -2.18
N PHE A 173 0.24 19.98 -2.10
CA PHE A 173 -0.39 19.41 -3.28
C PHE A 173 -1.49 20.36 -3.82
N PRO A 174 -1.46 20.75 -5.11
CA PRO A 174 -2.28 21.86 -5.60
C PRO A 174 -3.66 21.44 -6.13
N PHE A 175 -3.89 20.15 -6.37
CA PHE A 175 -5.14 19.69 -6.99
C PHE A 175 -6.17 19.28 -5.95
N GLY A 176 -7.41 19.73 -6.12
CA GLY A 176 -8.54 19.36 -5.26
C GLY A 176 -9.05 17.94 -5.53
N LEU A 177 -10.04 17.51 -4.75
CA LEU A 177 -10.65 16.17 -4.86
C LEU A 177 -11.18 15.84 -6.25
N GLU A 178 -11.78 16.82 -6.95
CA GLU A 178 -12.39 16.64 -8.27
C GLU A 178 -11.39 16.17 -9.34
N ILE A 179 -10.14 16.61 -9.24
CA ILE A 179 -9.06 16.21 -10.15
C ILE A 179 -8.37 14.96 -9.62
N THR A 180 -8.09 14.95 -8.32
CA THR A 180 -7.22 13.94 -7.68
C THR A 180 -7.87 12.56 -7.62
N LEU A 181 -9.17 12.50 -7.29
CA LEU A 181 -9.91 11.24 -7.22
C LEU A 181 -9.90 10.47 -8.55
N PRO A 182 -10.34 11.04 -9.69
CA PRO A 182 -10.30 10.32 -10.96
C PRO A 182 -8.87 10.07 -11.43
N ALA A 183 -7.96 11.05 -11.24
CA ALA A 183 -6.56 10.89 -11.62
C ALA A 183 -5.92 9.68 -10.96
N VAL A 184 -6.11 9.49 -9.65
CA VAL A 184 -5.54 8.35 -8.93
C VAL A 184 -6.36 7.09 -9.15
N LEU A 185 -7.69 7.12 -9.03
CA LEU A 185 -8.49 5.89 -9.03
C LEU A 185 -8.51 5.20 -10.39
N ILE A 186 -8.73 5.93 -11.49
CA ILE A 186 -8.92 5.32 -12.81
C ILE A 186 -7.73 4.43 -13.21
N PRO A 187 -6.46 4.89 -13.12
CA PRO A 187 -5.31 4.02 -13.36
C PRO A 187 -5.23 2.85 -12.38
N HIS A 188 -5.56 3.05 -11.09
CA HIS A 188 -5.48 1.99 -10.09
C HIS A 188 -6.54 0.90 -10.25
N LEU A 189 -7.69 1.21 -10.86
CA LEU A 189 -8.66 0.20 -11.28
C LEU A 189 -8.04 -0.76 -12.31
N ALA A 190 -7.25 -0.23 -13.26
CA ALA A 190 -6.56 -1.02 -14.27
C ALA A 190 -5.33 -1.76 -13.71
N ILE A 191 -4.49 -1.07 -12.93
CA ILE A 191 -3.32 -1.67 -12.26
C ILE A 191 -3.75 -2.79 -11.31
N GLY A 192 -4.88 -2.62 -10.61
CA GLY A 192 -5.46 -3.64 -9.76
C GLY A 192 -5.78 -4.95 -10.50
N VAL A 193 -6.10 -4.89 -11.80
CA VAL A 193 -6.29 -6.10 -12.62
C VAL A 193 -4.96 -6.84 -12.81
N GLY A 194 -3.89 -6.11 -13.11
CA GLY A 194 -2.54 -6.68 -13.17
C GLY A 194 -2.10 -7.29 -11.84
N GLU A 195 -2.39 -6.61 -10.73
CA GLU A 195 -2.15 -7.11 -9.37
C GLU A 195 -2.90 -8.41 -9.10
N ALA A 196 -4.18 -8.48 -9.50
CA ALA A 196 -5.00 -9.67 -9.34
C ALA A 196 -4.45 -10.87 -10.11
N VAL A 197 -4.07 -10.67 -11.38
CA VAL A 197 -3.47 -11.72 -12.21
C VAL A 197 -2.18 -12.23 -11.58
N LEU A 198 -1.25 -11.34 -11.25
CA LEU A 198 0.02 -11.72 -10.64
C LEU A 198 -0.19 -12.43 -9.30
N THR A 199 -1.07 -11.91 -8.46
CA THR A 199 -1.35 -12.47 -7.14
C THR A 199 -1.93 -13.87 -7.24
N VAL A 200 -2.85 -14.14 -8.18
CA VAL A 200 -3.39 -15.49 -8.40
C VAL A 200 -2.30 -16.46 -8.86
N LEU A 201 -1.41 -16.05 -9.76
CA LEU A 201 -0.31 -16.89 -10.24
C LEU A 201 0.62 -17.29 -9.09
N ILE A 202 1.04 -16.32 -8.28
CA ILE A 202 1.95 -16.59 -7.15
C ILE A 202 1.23 -17.35 -6.03
N TRP A 203 -0.05 -17.05 -5.77
CA TRP A 203 -0.86 -17.79 -4.80
C TRP A 203 -0.92 -19.29 -5.14
N ARG A 204 -1.19 -19.62 -6.40
CA ARG A 204 -1.22 -21.02 -6.88
C ARG A 204 0.13 -21.71 -6.70
N TYR A 205 1.22 -21.01 -7.01
CA TYR A 205 2.58 -21.51 -6.78
C TYR A 205 2.84 -21.75 -5.29
N ALA A 206 2.57 -20.77 -4.44
CA ALA A 206 2.73 -20.85 -2.99
C ALA A 206 1.93 -22.01 -2.38
N LYS A 207 0.69 -22.22 -2.85
CA LYS A 207 -0.16 -23.35 -2.44
C LYS A 207 0.43 -24.70 -2.85
N SER A 208 0.93 -24.84 -4.07
CA SER A 208 1.60 -26.07 -4.53
C SER A 208 2.84 -26.43 -3.69
N ARG A 209 3.49 -25.42 -3.10
CA ARG A 209 4.65 -25.56 -2.22
C ARG A 209 4.28 -25.64 -0.72
N LYS A 210 2.99 -25.69 -0.38
CA LYS A 210 2.46 -25.73 1.00
C LYS A 210 2.92 -24.55 1.87
N TRP A 211 3.04 -23.36 1.29
CA TRP A 211 3.37 -22.14 2.04
C TRP A 211 2.15 -21.51 2.71
N CYS A 212 0.97 -21.77 2.15
CA CYS A 212 -0.31 -21.31 2.69
C CYS A 212 -0.85 -22.39 3.63
N ALA A 213 -1.23 -21.99 4.85
CA ALA A 213 -1.99 -22.82 5.77
C ALA A 213 -3.44 -23.01 5.29
#